data_AF-A0A196L7D4-F1
#
_entry.id   AF-A0A196L7D4-F1
#
_cell.length_a   1.000
_cell.length_b   1.000
_cell.length_c   1.000
_cell.angle_alpha   90.00
_cell.angle_beta   90.00
_cell.angle_gamma   90.00
#
_symmetry.space_group_name_H-M   'P 1'
#
loop_
_entity.id
_entity.type
_entity.pdbx_description
1 polymer ?
#
loop_
_entity_poly.entity_id
_entity_poly.type
_entity_poly.pdbx_seq_one_letter_code
_entity_poly.pdbx_strand_id
1 'polypeptide(L)' 'MLEMRKAKSWSEYLRHARYVRIYASCADIPTVVAFQPYHNMGRSRGQAISEAKFTIAYESPEQLGRAVQAAMAKATTV' A
#
# COMPACT_ATOMS: atom_id res chain seq x y z
N MET A 1 0.36 -23.86 -3.07
CA MET A 1 0.05 -22.47 -2.66
C MET A 1 0.57 -21.47 -3.70
N LEU A 2 0.06 -21.55 -4.93
CA LEU A 2 0.12 -20.53 -5.99
C LEU A 2 -1.14 -20.64 -6.89
N GLU A 3 -2.07 -21.52 -6.52
CA GLU A 3 -3.22 -21.93 -7.33
C GLU A 3 -4.36 -20.91 -7.30
N MET A 4 -4.41 -20.01 -6.30
CA MET A 4 -5.50 -19.05 -6.21
C MET A 4 -5.48 -17.93 -7.27
N ARG A 5 -4.41 -17.79 -8.10
CA ARG A 5 -4.26 -16.62 -8.99
C ARG A 5 -3.66 -16.85 -10.39
N LYS A 6 -3.63 -18.08 -10.91
CA LYS A 6 -3.16 -18.41 -12.30
C LYS A 6 -1.75 -17.91 -12.67
N ALA A 7 -0.93 -17.45 -11.73
CA ALA A 7 0.44 -17.03 -12.02
C ALA A 7 1.34 -18.26 -12.22
N LYS A 8 2.26 -18.22 -13.18
CA LYS A 8 3.20 -19.34 -13.44
C LYS A 8 4.43 -19.28 -12.53
N SER A 9 4.69 -18.14 -11.90
CA SER A 9 5.79 -17.97 -10.94
C SER A 9 5.51 -16.87 -9.91
N TRP A 10 6.23 -16.90 -8.79
CA TRP A 10 6.21 -15.83 -7.79
C TRP A 10 6.62 -14.47 -8.37
N SER A 11 7.63 -14.46 -9.24
CA SER A 11 8.09 -13.25 -9.91
C SER A 11 7.07 -12.65 -10.87
N GLU A 12 6.25 -13.48 -11.51
CA GLU A 12 5.13 -13.01 -12.34
C GLU A 12 4.02 -12.44 -11.48
N TYR A 13 3.67 -13.11 -10.38
CA TYR A 13 2.69 -12.63 -9.42
C TYR A 13 3.06 -11.23 -8.87
N LEU A 14 4.32 -11.05 -8.48
CA LEU A 14 4.78 -9.79 -7.89
C LEU A 14 4.77 -8.63 -8.89
N ARG A 15 4.87 -8.84 -10.21
CA ARG A 15 4.83 -7.74 -11.20
C ARG A 15 3.50 -7.00 -11.23
N HIS A 16 2.42 -7.70 -10.92
CA HIS A 16 1.06 -7.13 -10.96
C HIS A 16 0.57 -6.68 -9.58
N ALA A 17 1.39 -6.85 -8.54
CA ALA A 17 1.03 -6.44 -7.20
C ALA A 17 1.19 -4.92 -7.03
N ARG A 18 0.20 -4.30 -6.39
CA ARG A 18 0.29 -2.92 -5.90
C ARG A 18 0.72 -2.94 -4.44
N TYR A 19 1.54 -1.96 -4.06
CA TYR A 19 2.09 -1.87 -2.72
C TYR A 19 1.79 -0.50 -2.09
N VAL A 20 1.35 -0.55 -0.83
CA VAL A 20 1.23 0.61 0.04
C VAL A 20 1.93 0.25 1.34
N ARG A 21 2.77 1.16 1.85
CA ARG A 21 3.34 1.04 3.18
C ARG A 21 2.51 1.87 4.15
N ILE A 22 2.18 1.29 5.29
CA ILE A 22 1.37 1.92 6.34
C ILE A 22 2.23 2.00 7.59
N TYR A 23 2.28 3.17 8.20
CA TYR A 23 2.94 3.40 9.48
C TYR A 23 1.93 4.00 10.44
N ALA A 24 1.86 3.47 11.66
CA ALA A 24 1.07 4.04 12.73
C ALA A 24 2.00 4.38 13.90
N SER A 25 1.86 5.58 14.44
CA SER A 25 2.51 5.97 15.68
C SER A 25 1.48 5.94 16.80
N CYS A 26 1.63 5.01 17.74
CA CYS A 26 0.77 4.92 18.93
C CYS A 26 1.19 5.89 20.04
N ALA A 27 2.24 6.69 19.80
CA ALA A 27 2.70 7.73 20.73
C ALA A 27 1.91 9.04 20.57
N ASP A 28 1.21 9.21 19.44
CA ASP A 28 0.41 10.40 19.13
C ASP A 28 -1.06 10.14 19.48
N ILE A 29 -1.74 11.09 20.12
CA ILE A 29 -3.18 11.04 20.41
C ILE A 29 -3.86 12.24 19.73
N PRO A 30 -4.77 12.02 18.76
CA PRO A 30 -5.17 10.71 18.22
C PRO A 30 -4.05 10.03 17.41
N THR A 31 -4.05 8.69 17.36
CA THR A 31 -3.08 7.88 16.60
C THR A 31 -3.03 8.34 15.16
N VAL A 32 -1.86 8.83 14.73
CA VAL A 32 -1.67 9.25 13.33
C VAL A 32 -1.19 8.07 12.51
N VAL A 33 -1.87 7.82 11.39
CA VAL A 33 -1.53 6.76 10.44
C VAL A 33 -1.09 7.39 9.12
N ALA A 34 0.12 7.08 8.68
CA ALA A 34 0.70 7.52 7.43
C ALA A 34 0.63 6.42 6.36
N PHE A 35 0.27 6.82 5.14
CA PHE A 35 0.16 5.95 3.97
C PHE A 35 1.16 6.40 2.91
N GLN A 36 1.96 5.46 2.42
CA GLN A 36 2.93 5.69 1.36
C GLN A 36 2.68 4.70 0.21
N PRO A 37 2.03 5.14 -0.89
CA PRO A 37 1.92 4.35 -2.11
C PRO A 37 3.27 4.20 -2.82
N TYR A 38 3.41 3.13 -3.63
CA TYR A 38 4.61 2.83 -4.40
C TYR A 38 4.29 2.54 -5.87
N HIS A 39 5.22 2.90 -6.76
CA HIS A 39 5.37 2.33 -8.10
C HIS A 39 6.05 0.96 -7.99
N ASN A 40 5.37 -0.09 -8.40
CA ASN A 40 5.99 -1.41 -8.50
C ASN A 40 6.85 -1.50 -9.76
N MET A 41 8.15 -1.68 -9.59
CA MET A 41 9.13 -1.79 -10.67
C MET A 41 9.30 -3.23 -11.19
N GLY A 42 8.50 -4.18 -10.71
CA GLY A 42 8.42 -5.57 -11.19
C GLY A 42 9.61 -6.48 -10.86
N ARG A 43 10.82 -5.95 -10.63
CA ARG A 43 12.04 -6.72 -10.29
C ARG A 43 12.77 -6.24 -9.03
N SER A 44 12.48 -5.04 -8.53
CA SER A 44 13.15 -4.44 -7.36
C SER A 44 12.14 -4.02 -6.28
N ARG A 45 12.64 -3.51 -5.15
CA ARG A 45 11.81 -2.72 -4.21
C ARG A 45 11.09 -1.62 -5.00
N GLY A 46 9.79 -1.46 -4.75
CA GLY A 46 9.02 -0.40 -5.38
C GLY A 46 9.59 0.99 -5.07
N GLN A 47 9.32 1.95 -5.93
CA GLN A 47 9.68 3.35 -5.73
C GLN A 47 8.54 4.10 -5.02
N ALA A 48 8.84 4.85 -3.98
CA ALA A 48 7.81 5.61 -3.25
C ALA A 48 7.25 6.75 -4.11
N ILE A 49 5.93 6.90 -4.11
CA ILE A 49 5.20 8.02 -4.74
C ILE A 49 5.05 9.12 -3.68
N SER A 50 6.05 9.99 -3.57
CA SER A 50 6.17 10.90 -2.41
C SER A 50 5.03 11.92 -2.34
N GLU A 51 4.60 12.43 -3.50
CA GLU A 51 3.47 13.35 -3.67
C GLU A 51 2.11 12.71 -3.32
N ALA A 52 2.04 11.37 -3.33
CA ALA A 52 0.83 10.63 -2.98
C ALA A 52 0.77 10.27 -1.50
N LYS A 53 1.79 10.60 -0.70
CA LYS A 53 1.84 10.35 0.75
C LYS A 53 0.80 11.21 1.46
N PHE A 54 0.10 10.63 2.43
CA PHE A 54 -0.82 11.36 3.29
C PHE A 54 -0.96 10.70 4.66
N THR A 55 -1.59 11.41 5.60
CA THR A 55 -1.85 10.96 6.96
C THR A 55 -3.32 11.12 7.32
N ILE A 56 -3.82 10.29 8.23
CA ILE A 56 -5.11 10.46 8.89
C ILE A 56 -4.92 10.38 10.41
N ALA A 57 -5.79 11.03 11.16
CA ALA A 57 -6.03 10.67 12.56
C ALA A 57 -6.97 9.45 12.56
N TYR A 58 -6.57 8.38 13.24
CA TYR A 58 -7.37 7.16 13.31
C TYR A 58 -8.63 7.39 14.15
N GLU A 59 -9.80 7.12 13.55
CA GLU A 59 -11.10 7.23 14.21
C GLU A 59 -11.83 5.88 14.26
N SER A 60 -11.80 5.10 13.17
CA SER A 60 -12.49 3.81 13.09
C SER A 60 -11.88 2.86 12.04
N PRO A 61 -12.16 1.54 12.13
CA PRO A 61 -11.75 0.58 11.10
C PRO A 61 -12.26 0.90 9.69
N GLU A 62 -13.47 1.45 9.56
CA GLU A 62 -14.07 1.81 8.27
C GLU A 62 -13.35 3.02 7.65
N GLN A 63 -12.99 4.02 8.47
CA GLN A 63 -12.19 5.17 8.03
C GLN A 63 -10.80 4.71 7.55
N LEU A 64 -10.16 3.81 8.31
CA LEU A 64 -8.90 3.19 7.93
C LEU A 64 -9.03 2.40 6.60
N GLY A 65 -10.09 1.63 6.43
CA GLY A 65 -10.37 0.88 5.20
C GLY A 65 -10.49 1.79 3.97
N ARG A 66 -11.21 2.91 4.09
CA ARG A 66 -11.31 3.92 3.01
C ARG A 66 -9.96 4.55 2.71
N ALA A 67 -9.16 4.87 3.72
CA ALA A 67 -7.82 5.42 3.53
C ALA A 67 -6.88 4.43 2.82
N VAL A 68 -6.94 3.14 3.17
CA VAL A 68 -6.19 2.08 2.47
C VAL A 68 -6.61 2.00 1.00
N GLN A 69 -7.91 2.02 0.71
CA GLN A 69 -8.42 2.00 -0.67
C GLN A 69 -7.94 3.23 -1.46
N ALA A 70 -7.98 4.42 -0.86
CA ALA A 70 -7.48 5.65 -1.47
C ALA A 70 -5.98 5.59 -1.76
N ALA A 71 -5.17 5.02 -0.85
CA ALA A 71 -3.74 4.81 -1.06
C ALA A 71 -3.47 3.78 -2.16
N MET A 72 -4.22 2.68 -2.19
CA MET A 72 -4.10 1.61 -3.20
C MET A 72 -4.51 2.09 -4.59
N ALA A 73 -5.44 3.04 -4.71
CA ALA A 73 -5.80 3.68 -5.97
C ALA A 73 -4.65 4.50 -6.56
N LYS A 74 -3.75 5.03 -5.71
CA LYS A 74 -2.56 5.78 -6.12
C LYS A 74 -1.36 4.88 -6.40
N ALA A 75 -1.32 3.67 -5.84
CA ALA A 75 -0.27 2.69 -6.11
C ALA A 75 -0.40 2.15 -7.53
N THR A 76 0.73 2.03 -8.23
CA THR A 76 0.76 1.65 -9.65
C THR A 76 1.76 0.52 -9.89
N THR A 77 1.62 -0.13 -11.03
CA THR A 77 2.60 -1.10 -11.55
C THR A 77 3.17 -0.57 -12.86
N VAL A 78 4.34 -1.07 -13.25
CA VAL A 78 4.76 -1.02 -14.66
C VAL A 78 3.79 -1.74 -15.58
#